data_AF-A0A1I8BLF0-F1
#
_entry.id   AF-A0A1I8BLF0-F1
#
_cell.length_a   1.000
_cell.length_b   1.000
_cell.length_c   1.000
_cell.angle_alpha   90.00
_cell.angle_beta   90.00
_cell.angle_gamma   90.00
#
_symmetry.space_group_name_H-M   'P 1'
#
loop_
_entity.id
_entity.type
_entity.pdbx_description
1 polymer ?
#
loop_
_entity_poly.entity_id
_entity_poly.type
_entity_poly.pdbx_seq_one_letter_code
_entity_poly.pdbx_strand_id
1 'polypeptide(L)'
;MQNKQPNNNARKTQQQQQPNKTIVTKKLLVQEYKDRLKNSIKSLNENFDSILSLVKINDDSSHKANSTGRLSEYYAMREELLARASLMVKATDEVQMLTNDIREFLILRDFNFISSSIDQAESDFKKKQSEHIKSYSRKRVAINLVITDIDKELAENSLFRY
;
A
#
# COMPACT_ATOMS: atom_id res chain seq x y z
N MET A 1 14.26 -46.56 38.27
CA MET A 1 13.42 -45.34 38.31
C MET A 1 14.39 -44.17 38.23
N GLN A 2 14.38 -43.24 37.27
CA GLN A 2 13.29 -42.59 36.55
C GLN A 2 13.88 -41.97 35.27
N ASN A 3 13.30 -42.30 34.11
CA ASN A 3 13.60 -41.66 32.82
C ASN A 3 12.95 -40.27 32.82
N LYS A 4 13.73 -39.19 32.69
CA LYS A 4 13.19 -37.86 32.37
C LYS A 4 13.30 -37.62 30.86
N GLN A 5 12.18 -37.83 30.17
CA GLN A 5 11.98 -37.35 28.80
C GLN A 5 11.94 -35.81 28.78
N PRO A 6 12.57 -35.14 27.80
CA PRO A 6 12.28 -33.74 27.55
C PRO A 6 10.96 -33.60 26.78
N ASN A 7 10.02 -32.93 27.43
CA ASN A 7 8.70 -32.56 26.98
C ASN A 7 8.76 -31.59 25.77
N ASN A 8 8.53 -32.12 24.57
CA ASN A 8 8.33 -31.34 23.35
C ASN A 8 6.92 -30.74 23.31
N ASN A 9 6.68 -29.72 24.15
CA ASN A 9 5.51 -28.88 23.98
C ASN A 9 5.79 -27.85 22.89
N ALA A 10 5.21 -28.14 21.73
CA ALA A 10 5.10 -27.31 20.55
C ALA A 10 4.75 -25.85 20.93
N ARG A 11 5.78 -24.99 20.95
CA ARG A 11 5.60 -23.56 20.72
C ARG A 11 5.18 -23.41 19.26
N LYS A 12 3.88 -23.52 19.01
CA LYS A 12 3.23 -23.02 17.80
C LYS A 12 3.66 -21.57 17.66
N THR A 13 4.67 -21.33 16.84
CA THR A 13 4.95 -20.00 16.30
C THR A 13 3.69 -19.60 15.57
N GLN A 14 2.91 -18.74 16.21
CA GLN A 14 1.93 -17.91 15.53
C GLN A 14 2.71 -17.07 14.53
N GLN A 15 2.93 -17.62 13.34
CA GLN A 15 3.19 -16.83 12.15
C GLN A 15 1.91 -16.03 11.94
N GLN A 16 1.86 -14.84 12.54
CA GLN A 16 0.91 -13.81 12.16
C GLN A 16 1.15 -13.54 10.69
N GLN A 17 0.31 -14.16 9.86
CA GLN A 17 0.04 -13.72 8.52
C GLN A 17 -0.40 -12.25 8.64
N GLN A 18 0.51 -11.33 8.35
CA GLN A 18 0.18 -9.92 8.09
C GLN A 18 0.13 -9.55 6.59
N PRO A 19 -0.37 -10.37 5.64
CA PRO A 19 -0.56 -9.91 4.27
C PRO A 19 -1.83 -9.04 4.08
N ASN A 20 -2.72 -8.92 5.08
CA ASN A 20 -4.03 -8.31 4.86
C ASN A 20 -4.16 -6.83 5.26
N LYS A 21 -3.36 -6.30 6.20
CA LYS A 21 -3.52 -4.88 6.62
C LYS A 21 -3.17 -3.93 5.48
N THR A 22 -2.06 -4.17 4.78
CA THR A 22 -1.61 -3.31 3.67
C THR A 22 -2.59 -3.32 2.49
N ILE A 23 -3.19 -4.46 2.17
CA ILE A 23 -4.17 -4.59 1.07
C ILE A 23 -5.49 -3.90 1.45
N VAL A 24 -5.95 -4.06 2.70
CA VAL A 24 -7.15 -3.38 3.20
C VAL A 24 -6.95 -1.86 3.20
N THR A 25 -5.77 -1.37 3.61
CA THR A 25 -5.42 0.05 3.55
C THR A 25 -5.34 0.57 2.11
N LYS A 26 -4.77 -0.20 1.16
CA LYS A 26 -4.75 0.17 -0.27
C LYS A 26 -6.17 0.29 -0.83
N LYS A 27 -7.07 -0.66 -0.51
CA LYS A 27 -8.48 -0.61 -0.96
C LYS A 27 -9.22 0.61 -0.38
N LEU A 28 -9.00 0.92 0.89
CA LEU A 28 -9.62 2.06 1.55
C LEU A 28 -9.17 3.38 0.91
N LEU A 29 -7.87 3.54 0.64
CA LEU A 29 -7.32 4.71 -0.06
C LEU A 29 -7.88 4.86 -1.47
N VAL A 30 -7.98 3.78 -2.24
CA VAL A 30 -8.58 3.82 -3.57
C VAL A 30 -10.06 4.25 -3.50
N GLN A 31 -10.78 3.80 -2.47
CA GLN A 31 -12.16 4.22 -2.27
C GLN A 31 -12.25 5.72 -1.93
N GLU A 32 -11.39 6.20 -1.04
CA GLU A 32 -11.30 7.62 -0.70
C GLU A 32 -10.99 8.48 -1.94
N TYR A 33 -10.06 8.06 -2.80
CA TYR A 33 -9.75 8.75 -4.05
C TYR A 33 -10.94 8.81 -5.01
N LYS A 34 -11.73 7.74 -5.11
CA LYS A 34 -12.97 7.72 -5.91
C LYS A 34 -13.99 8.71 -5.36
N ASP A 35 -14.16 8.73 -4.05
CA ASP A 35 -15.14 9.61 -3.40
C ASP A 35 -14.72 11.08 -3.55
N ARG A 36 -13.43 11.40 -3.39
CA ARG A 36 -12.87 12.74 -3.66
C ARG A 36 -13.11 13.17 -5.10
N LEU A 37 -12.78 12.32 -6.08
CA LEU A 37 -13.02 12.62 -7.51
C LEU A 37 -14.51 12.89 -7.78
N LYS A 38 -15.38 11.99 -7.31
CA LYS A 38 -16.83 12.12 -7.50
C LYS A 38 -17.35 13.43 -6.92
N ASN A 39 -16.93 13.78 -5.71
CA ASN A 39 -17.38 14.99 -5.03
C ASN A 39 -16.87 16.25 -5.73
N SER A 40 -15.60 16.28 -6.18
CA SER A 40 -15.06 17.43 -6.90
C SER A 40 -15.73 17.65 -8.25
N ILE A 41 -15.96 16.58 -9.03
CA ILE A 41 -16.69 16.68 -10.31
C ILE A 41 -18.15 17.10 -10.09
N LYS A 42 -18.81 16.55 -9.06
CA LYS A 42 -20.18 16.95 -8.69
C LYS A 42 -20.23 18.45 -8.35
N SER A 43 -19.31 18.94 -7.52
CA SER A 43 -19.21 20.35 -7.16
C SER A 43 -18.98 21.24 -8.38
N LEU A 44 -18.11 20.84 -9.31
CA LEU A 44 -17.89 21.57 -10.56
C LEU A 44 -19.18 21.72 -11.37
N ASN A 45 -19.89 20.61 -11.59
CA ASN A 45 -21.13 20.61 -12.38
C ASN A 45 -22.23 21.43 -11.71
N GLU A 46 -22.47 21.23 -10.41
CA GLU A 46 -23.54 21.93 -9.68
C GLU A 46 -23.31 23.45 -9.63
N ASN A 47 -22.07 23.90 -9.43
CA ASN A 47 -21.73 25.32 -9.46
C ASN A 47 -21.86 25.91 -10.87
N PHE A 48 -21.44 25.16 -11.90
CA PHE A 48 -21.58 25.58 -13.29
C PHE A 48 -23.05 25.72 -13.70
N ASP A 49 -23.88 24.72 -13.41
CA ASP A 49 -25.32 24.74 -13.70
C ASP A 49 -26.00 25.91 -12.98
N SER A 50 -25.60 26.17 -11.73
CA SER A 50 -26.13 27.29 -10.97
C SER A 50 -25.73 28.64 -11.58
N ILE A 51 -24.47 28.80 -12.05
CA ILE A 51 -24.04 30.00 -12.78
C ILE A 51 -24.91 30.21 -14.03
N LEU A 52 -25.14 29.16 -14.82
CA LEU A 52 -26.00 29.24 -16.00
C LEU A 52 -27.43 29.65 -15.65
N SER A 53 -27.97 29.14 -14.53
CA SER A 53 -29.32 29.48 -14.08
C SER A 53 -29.45 30.95 -13.66
N LEU A 54 -28.41 31.53 -13.04
CA LEU A 54 -28.39 32.91 -12.57
C LEU A 54 -28.23 33.91 -13.72
N VAL A 55 -27.47 33.56 -14.75
CA VAL A 55 -27.21 34.45 -15.90
C VAL A 55 -28.35 34.45 -16.90
N LYS A 56 -29.29 33.49 -16.81
CA LYS A 56 -30.45 33.41 -17.71
C LYS A 56 -31.37 34.61 -17.52
N ILE A 57 -31.33 35.54 -18.47
CA ILE A 57 -32.21 36.72 -18.50
C ILE A 57 -33.62 36.26 -18.89
N ASN A 58 -34.60 36.46 -18.02
CA ASN A 58 -36.01 36.38 -18.38
C ASN A 58 -36.42 37.70 -19.06
N ASP A 59 -37.01 37.61 -20.24
CA ASP A 59 -37.48 38.75 -21.07
C ASP A 59 -38.84 39.32 -20.57
N ASP A 60 -39.36 38.81 -19.46
CA ASP A 60 -40.70 39.17 -18.96
C ASP A 60 -40.72 40.50 -18.17
N SER A 61 -40.77 41.58 -18.96
CA SER A 61 -41.95 42.47 -18.99
C SER A 61 -42.49 43.07 -17.66
N SER A 62 -41.64 43.30 -16.65
CA SER A 62 -42.03 44.03 -15.42
C SER A 62 -40.99 45.07 -14.93
N HIS A 63 -40.10 45.51 -15.83
CA HIS A 63 -38.88 46.27 -15.53
C HIS A 63 -39.00 47.79 -15.24
N LYS A 64 -40.18 48.34 -14.92
CA LYS A 64 -40.35 49.82 -14.89
C LYS A 64 -40.52 50.49 -13.52
N ALA A 65 -40.55 49.78 -12.38
CA ALA A 65 -41.00 50.41 -11.13
C ALA A 65 -39.94 50.67 -10.02
N ASN A 66 -38.81 49.95 -9.93
CA ASN A 66 -37.90 50.09 -8.77
C ASN A 66 -36.41 50.14 -9.16
N SER A 67 -35.81 51.33 -9.12
CA SER A 67 -34.39 51.57 -9.44
C SER A 67 -33.43 51.04 -8.35
N THR A 68 -33.74 51.25 -7.07
CA THR A 68 -32.86 50.87 -5.94
C THR A 68 -32.83 49.37 -5.67
N GLY A 69 -33.97 48.67 -5.80
CA GLY A 69 -34.06 47.22 -5.65
C GLY A 69 -33.21 46.47 -6.69
N ARG A 70 -33.20 46.97 -7.92
CA ARG A 70 -32.39 46.41 -9.03
C ARG A 70 -30.89 46.48 -8.77
N LEU A 71 -30.41 47.53 -8.12
CA LEU A 71 -28.98 47.66 -7.81
C LEU A 71 -28.56 46.64 -6.75
N SER A 72 -29.38 46.45 -5.72
CA SER A 72 -29.13 45.44 -4.67
C SER A 72 -29.20 44.01 -5.22
N GLU A 73 -30.20 43.70 -6.05
CA GLU A 73 -30.35 42.40 -6.71
C GLU A 73 -29.17 42.10 -7.64
N TYR A 74 -28.73 43.10 -8.42
CA TYR A 74 -27.55 42.97 -9.27
C TYR A 74 -26.28 42.65 -8.47
N TYR A 75 -26.03 43.35 -7.37
CA TYR A 75 -24.87 43.07 -6.53
C TYR A 75 -24.96 41.69 -5.88
N ALA A 76 -26.14 41.30 -5.36
CA ALA A 76 -26.34 39.97 -4.80
C ALA A 76 -26.05 38.86 -5.82
N MET A 77 -26.60 38.98 -7.04
CA MET A 77 -26.33 38.05 -8.14
C MET A 77 -24.84 38.01 -8.49
N ARG A 78 -24.17 39.17 -8.56
CA ARG A 78 -22.73 39.25 -8.86
C ARG A 78 -21.91 38.51 -7.81
N GLU A 79 -22.17 38.73 -6.53
CA GLU A 79 -21.46 38.05 -5.45
C GLU A 79 -21.73 36.53 -5.45
N GLU A 80 -22.96 36.10 -5.76
CA GLU A 80 -23.30 34.69 -5.93
C GLU A 80 -22.54 34.02 -7.09
N LEU A 81 -22.38 34.72 -8.21
CA LEU A 81 -21.61 34.24 -9.36
C LEU A 81 -20.12 34.11 -9.02
N LEU A 82 -19.56 35.11 -8.35
CA LEU A 82 -18.16 35.11 -7.92
C LEU A 82 -17.89 33.97 -6.92
N ALA A 83 -18.78 33.76 -5.95
CA ALA A 83 -18.66 32.68 -4.98
C ALA A 83 -18.66 31.31 -5.67
N ARG A 84 -19.57 31.09 -6.63
CA ARG A 84 -19.62 29.82 -7.38
C ARG A 84 -18.40 29.59 -8.24
N ALA A 85 -17.91 30.62 -8.94
CA ALA A 85 -16.69 30.53 -9.73
C ALA A 85 -15.49 30.17 -8.82
N SER A 86 -15.41 30.75 -7.63
CA SER A 86 -14.38 30.41 -6.65
C SER A 86 -14.47 28.95 -6.18
N LEU A 87 -15.68 28.44 -5.94
CA LEU A 87 -15.89 27.02 -5.58
C LEU A 87 -15.49 26.06 -6.72
N MET A 88 -15.71 26.45 -7.98
CA MET A 88 -15.24 25.67 -9.13
C MET A 88 -13.70 25.62 -9.21
N VAL A 89 -13.02 26.74 -8.98
CA VAL A 89 -11.55 26.77 -8.94
C VAL A 89 -11.05 25.85 -7.83
N LYS A 90 -11.63 25.93 -6.63
CA LYS A 90 -11.27 25.05 -5.50
C LYS A 90 -11.48 23.57 -5.83
N ALA A 91 -12.59 23.21 -6.48
CA ALA A 91 -12.85 21.84 -6.89
C ALA A 91 -11.85 21.35 -7.96
N THR A 92 -11.38 22.26 -8.83
CA THR A 92 -10.34 21.97 -9.83
C THR A 92 -8.99 21.72 -9.17
N ASP A 93 -8.60 22.56 -8.21
CA ASP A 93 -7.38 22.37 -7.43
C ASP A 93 -7.39 21.02 -6.69
N GLU A 94 -8.53 20.63 -6.12
CA GLU A 94 -8.70 19.33 -5.45
C GLU A 94 -8.47 18.15 -6.43
N VAL A 95 -8.96 18.24 -7.67
CA VAL A 95 -8.70 17.23 -8.71
C VAL A 95 -7.21 17.18 -9.07
N GLN A 96 -6.53 18.32 -9.10
CA GLN A 96 -5.09 18.38 -9.35
C GLN A 96 -4.29 17.76 -8.20
N MET A 97 -4.66 18.04 -6.94
CA MET A 97 -4.05 17.41 -5.76
C MET A 97 -4.28 15.90 -5.78
N LEU A 98 -5.50 15.45 -6.08
CA LEU A 98 -5.82 14.03 -6.20
C LEU A 98 -4.96 13.33 -7.27
N THR A 99 -4.69 14.01 -8.40
CA THR A 99 -3.80 13.48 -9.44
C THR A 99 -2.38 13.27 -8.91
N ASN A 100 -1.86 14.19 -8.10
CA ASN A 100 -0.55 14.04 -7.46
C ASN A 100 -0.55 12.88 -6.47
N ASP A 101 -1.59 12.75 -5.64
CA ASP A 101 -1.74 11.66 -4.67
C ASP A 101 -1.78 10.29 -5.36
N ILE A 102 -2.46 10.19 -6.50
CA ILE A 102 -2.49 8.96 -7.31
C ILE A 102 -1.09 8.64 -7.85
N ARG A 103 -0.32 9.62 -8.33
CA ARG A 103 1.07 9.37 -8.76
C ARG A 103 1.94 8.87 -7.61
N GLU A 104 1.83 9.47 -6.43
CA GLU A 104 2.55 9.01 -5.24
C GLU A 104 2.14 7.58 -4.85
N PHE A 105 0.84 7.30 -4.85
CA PHE A 105 0.31 5.97 -4.56
C PHE A 105 0.82 4.90 -5.53
N LEU A 106 0.86 5.20 -6.83
CA LEU A 106 1.30 4.26 -7.86
C LEU A 106 2.82 4.09 -7.91
N ILE A 107 3.58 5.16 -7.69
CA ILE A 107 5.04 5.15 -7.85
C ILE A 107 5.71 4.81 -6.52
N LEU A 108 5.52 5.63 -5.49
CA LEU A 108 6.33 5.57 -4.27
C LEU A 108 5.92 4.42 -3.33
N ARG A 109 4.64 4.08 -3.25
CA ARG A 109 4.18 2.98 -2.38
C ARG A 109 4.49 1.60 -2.94
N ASP A 110 4.59 1.44 -4.26
CA ASP A 110 4.94 0.16 -4.86
C ASP A 110 6.43 -0.15 -4.74
N PHE A 111 7.32 0.85 -4.82
CA PHE A 111 8.75 0.63 -4.54
C PHE A 111 9.01 0.16 -3.11
N ASN A 112 8.31 0.72 -2.12
CA ASN A 112 8.43 0.28 -0.72
C ASN A 112 7.94 -1.17 -0.54
N PHE A 113 6.84 -1.54 -1.21
CA PHE A 113 6.35 -2.92 -1.20
C PHE A 113 7.32 -3.90 -1.87
N ILE A 114 7.88 -3.52 -3.02
CA ILE A 114 8.88 -4.34 -3.73
C ILE A 114 10.14 -4.48 -2.87
N SER A 115 10.64 -3.40 -2.28
CA SER A 115 11.82 -3.43 -1.40
C SER A 115 11.62 -4.38 -0.23
N SER A 116 10.51 -4.24 0.52
CA SER A 116 10.22 -5.15 1.63
C SER A 116 10.07 -6.62 1.21
N SER A 117 9.53 -6.87 0.01
CA SER A 117 9.41 -8.23 -0.54
C SER A 117 10.78 -8.80 -0.92
N ILE A 118 11.69 -7.98 -1.46
CA ILE A 118 13.08 -8.35 -1.75
C ILE A 118 13.82 -8.67 -0.44
N ASP A 119 13.72 -7.80 0.57
CA ASP A 119 14.37 -8.00 1.87
C ASP A 119 13.91 -9.31 2.54
N GLN A 120 12.61 -9.60 2.46
CA GLN A 120 12.05 -10.86 2.97
C GLN A 120 12.58 -12.07 2.19
N ALA A 121 12.60 -12.00 0.86
CA ALA A 121 13.12 -13.08 0.02
C ALA A 121 14.62 -13.31 0.25
N GLU A 122 15.40 -12.24 0.45
CA GLU A 122 16.82 -12.31 0.77
C GLU A 122 17.05 -12.96 2.14
N SER A 123 16.26 -12.58 3.15
CA SER A 123 16.31 -13.16 4.48
C SER A 123 16.01 -14.67 4.45
N ASP A 124 14.95 -15.07 3.74
CA ASP A 124 14.58 -16.48 3.57
C ASP A 124 15.64 -17.27 2.81
N PHE A 125 16.26 -16.66 1.80
CA PHE A 125 17.37 -17.26 1.07
C PHE A 125 18.60 -17.46 1.96
N LYS A 126 19.02 -16.44 2.71
CA LYS A 126 20.15 -16.52 3.65
C LYS A 126 19.94 -17.61 4.69
N LYS A 127 18.71 -17.76 5.19
CA LYS A 127 18.34 -18.83 6.12
C LYS A 127 18.51 -20.21 5.49
N LYS A 128 17.94 -20.44 4.31
CA LYS A 128 18.08 -21.72 3.57
C LYS A 128 19.54 -22.01 3.26
N GLN A 129 20.30 -21.01 2.82
CA GLN A 129 21.73 -21.16 2.55
C GLN A 129 22.50 -21.59 3.80
N SER A 130 22.23 -20.98 4.96
CA SER A 130 22.84 -21.38 6.23
C SER A 130 22.52 -22.83 6.60
N GLU A 131 21.28 -23.28 6.39
CA GLU A 131 20.85 -24.67 6.62
C GLU A 131 21.57 -25.64 5.69
N HIS A 132 21.70 -25.31 4.40
CA HIS A 132 22.46 -26.10 3.42
C HIS A 132 23.95 -26.20 3.80
N ILE A 133 24.58 -25.10 4.19
CA ILE A 133 25.98 -25.09 4.64
C ILE A 133 26.16 -25.98 5.86
N LYS A 134 25.27 -25.88 6.86
CA LYS A 134 25.30 -26.75 8.05
C LYS A 134 25.12 -28.21 7.68
N SER A 135 24.19 -28.52 6.77
CA SER A 135 23.99 -29.89 6.30
C SER A 135 25.22 -30.44 5.56
N TYR A 136 25.85 -29.64 4.71
CA TYR A 136 27.05 -30.03 3.99
C TYR A 136 28.21 -30.30 4.95
N SER A 137 28.44 -29.40 5.90
CA SER A 137 29.48 -29.58 6.94
C SER A 137 29.28 -30.87 7.74
N ARG A 138 28.03 -31.19 8.12
CA ARG A 138 27.72 -32.46 8.81
C ARG A 138 28.05 -33.69 7.96
N LYS A 139 27.66 -33.69 6.68
CA LYS A 139 27.98 -34.79 5.75
C LYS A 139 29.49 -34.94 5.56
N ARG A 140 30.22 -33.84 5.43
CA ARG A 140 31.69 -33.85 5.29
C ARG A 140 32.36 -34.47 6.52
N VAL A 141 31.93 -34.10 7.72
CA VAL A 141 32.44 -34.70 8.97
C VAL A 141 32.13 -36.20 9.02
N ALA A 142 30.91 -36.61 8.68
CA ALA A 142 30.52 -38.02 8.68
C ALA A 142 31.38 -38.86 7.71
N ILE A 143 31.64 -38.35 6.50
CA ILE A 143 32.53 -39.02 5.53
C ILE A 143 33.94 -39.16 6.08
N ASN A 144 34.50 -38.10 6.68
CA ASN A 144 35.85 -38.14 7.25
C ASN A 144 35.97 -39.16 8.39
N LEU A 145 34.93 -39.31 9.21
CA LEU A 145 34.89 -40.34 10.26
C LEU A 145 34.94 -41.74 9.65
N VAL A 146 34.11 -42.01 8.63
CA VAL A 146 34.11 -43.30 7.91
C VAL A 146 35.48 -43.60 7.30
N ILE A 147 36.14 -42.61 6.69
CA ILE A 147 37.50 -42.79 6.16
C ILE A 147 38.48 -43.18 7.28
N THR A 148 38.40 -42.49 8.42
CA THR A 148 39.28 -42.76 9.57
C THR A 148 39.04 -44.17 10.14
N ASP A 149 37.79 -44.61 10.19
CA ASP A 149 37.42 -45.95 10.64
C ASP A 149 37.97 -47.02 9.68
N ILE A 150 37.85 -46.80 8.35
CA ILE A 150 38.43 -47.70 7.34
C ILE A 150 39.95 -47.76 7.46
N ASP A 151 40.62 -46.62 7.59
CA ASP A 151 42.09 -46.57 7.75
C ASP A 151 42.54 -47.34 8.99
N LYS A 152 41.78 -47.25 10.08
CA LYS A 152 42.03 -48.00 11.31
C LYS A 152 41.86 -49.50 11.12
N GLU A 153 40.75 -49.95 10.51
CA GLU A 153 40.52 -51.37 10.22
C GLU A 153 41.61 -51.94 9.31
N LEU A 154 42.05 -51.19 8.29
CA LEU A 154 43.16 -51.60 7.41
C LEU A 154 44.47 -51.76 8.18
N ALA A 155 44.80 -50.80 9.05
CA ALA A 155 46.00 -50.86 9.88
C ALA A 155 45.97 -52.10 10.81
N GLU A 156 44.86 -52.33 11.50
CA GLU A 156 44.67 -53.49 12.37
C GLU A 156 44.82 -54.81 11.58
N ASN A 157 44.17 -54.93 10.42
CA ASN A 157 44.19 -56.15 9.61
C ASN A 157 45.56 -56.42 8.96
N SER A 158 46.31 -55.36 8.66
CA SER A 158 47.69 -55.47 8.18
C SER A 158 48.67 -55.93 9.27
N LEU A 159 48.37 -55.66 10.55
CA LEU A 159 49.11 -56.18 11.69
C LEU A 159 48.89 -57.68 11.92
N PHE A 160 47.74 -58.22 11.54
CA PHE A 160 47.44 -59.67 11.65
C PHE A 160 48.05 -60.52 10.53
N ARG A 161 48.69 -59.91 9.51
CA ARG A 161 49.26 -60.61 8.35
C ARG A 161 50.78 -60.84 8.43
N TYR A 162 51.43 -60.46 9.53
CA TYR A 162 52.81 -60.79 9.86
C TYR A 162 52.85 -61.62 11.16
#